data_AF-A0A9D6SDC7-F1
#
_entry.id   AF-A0A9D6SDC7-F1
#
_cell.length_a   1.000
_cell.length_b   1.000
_cell.length_c   1.000
_cell.angle_alpha   90.00
_cell.angle_beta   90.00
_cell.angle_gamma   90.00
#
_symmetry.space_group_name_H-M   'P 1'
#
loop_
_entity.id
_entity.type
_entity.pdbx_description
1 polymer ?
#
loop_
_entity_poly.entity_id
_entity_poly.type
_entity_poly.pdbx_seq_one_letter_code
_entity_poly.pdbx_strand_id
1 'polypeptide(L)'
;RSPVLQREWIPPAAHLNAVGADAPGKQELDPRILQDAVVVVDDVEQAIHSGEVNVPIRNGQYSPGRIAAHLGEVICGRKPGRSRPEEITVFDSTGLAIQDIAAARFVYDECRRTGHGVRMRF
;
A
#
# COMPACT_ATOMS: atom_id res chain seq x y z
N ARG A 1 5.99 16.34 -3.24
CA ARG A 1 6.13 16.94 -1.89
C ARG A 1 7.44 16.44 -1.27
N SER A 2 8.04 17.14 -0.31
CA SER A 2 9.21 16.65 0.42
C SER A 2 8.81 15.50 1.37
N PRO A 3 9.69 14.52 1.61
CA PRO A 3 9.46 13.50 2.63
C PRO A 3 9.13 14.11 3.99
N VAL A 4 8.22 13.46 4.73
CA VAL A 4 7.83 13.83 6.10
C VAL A 4 8.41 12.87 7.14
N LEU A 5 8.70 11.61 6.77
CA LEU A 5 9.48 10.67 7.59
C LEU A 5 10.90 10.56 7.07
N GLN A 6 11.87 10.81 7.95
CA GLN A 6 13.30 10.66 7.66
C GLN A 6 13.78 9.25 7.98
N ARG A 7 14.74 8.73 7.22
CA ARG A 7 15.28 7.38 7.41
C ARG A 7 15.85 7.16 8.81
N GLU A 8 16.49 8.18 9.37
CA GLU A 8 17.17 8.14 10.67
C GLU A 8 16.22 7.92 11.85
N TRP A 9 14.91 8.15 11.65
CA TRP A 9 13.90 7.96 12.69
C TRP A 9 13.38 6.52 12.76
N ILE A 10 13.66 5.71 11.73
CA ILE A 10 13.07 4.39 11.57
C ILE A 10 13.98 3.33 12.20
N PRO A 11 13.57 2.70 13.32
CA PRO A 11 14.35 1.63 13.93
C PRO A 11 14.28 0.36 13.08
N PRO A 12 15.21 -0.59 13.31
CA PRO A 12 15.05 -1.96 12.81
C PRO A 12 13.70 -2.55 13.24
N ALA A 13 13.22 -3.55 12.50
CA ALA A 13 11.94 -4.22 12.70
C ALA A 13 10.68 -3.38 12.43
N ALA A 14 10.79 -2.08 12.12
CA ALA A 14 9.63 -1.24 11.87
C ALA A 14 8.75 -1.74 10.72
N HIS A 15 7.44 -1.51 10.85
CA HIS A 15 6.47 -1.67 9.78
C HIS A 15 5.77 -0.34 9.53
N LEU A 16 5.76 0.09 8.27
CA LEU A 16 5.17 1.33 7.83
C LEU A 16 4.03 1.05 6.86
N ASN A 17 2.88 1.69 7.08
CA ASN A 17 1.80 1.77 6.11
C ASN A 17 1.85 3.15 5.46
N ALA A 18 2.34 3.21 4.23
CA ALA A 18 2.34 4.42 3.42
C ALA A 18 1.03 4.48 2.62
N VAL A 19 0.18 5.45 2.93
CA VAL A 19 -1.19 5.55 2.39
C VAL A 19 -1.46 6.94 1.78
N GLY A 20 -0.68 7.96 2.15
CA GLY A 20 -0.94 9.34 1.75
C GLY A 20 -0.50 9.70 0.33
N ALA A 21 0.37 8.89 -0.30
CA ALA A 21 0.76 9.07 -1.69
C ALA A 21 -0.34 8.51 -2.62
N ASP A 22 -1.15 9.42 -3.17
CA ASP A 22 -2.31 9.13 -4.03
C ASP A 22 -2.25 9.80 -5.41
N ALA A 23 -1.13 10.47 -5.74
CA ALA A 23 -0.97 11.19 -6.99
C ALA A 23 0.51 11.33 -7.40
N PRO A 24 0.80 11.43 -8.72
CA PRO A 24 2.17 11.60 -9.21
C PRO A 24 2.90 12.76 -8.52
N GLY A 25 4.12 12.52 -8.06
CA GLY A 25 4.94 13.54 -7.39
C GLY A 25 4.69 13.68 -5.89
N LYS A 26 3.74 12.95 -5.30
CA LYS A 26 3.57 12.84 -3.84
C LYS A 26 4.41 11.69 -3.29
N GLN A 27 4.96 11.86 -2.10
CA GLN A 27 5.69 10.86 -1.31
C GLN A 27 5.67 11.35 0.15
N GLU A 28 5.69 10.43 1.10
CA GLU A 28 5.73 10.68 2.54
C GLU A 28 7.07 10.25 3.16
N LEU A 29 7.74 9.27 2.56
CA LEU A 29 8.93 8.62 3.07
C LEU A 29 10.19 9.15 2.38
N ASP A 30 11.27 9.23 3.15
CA ASP A 30 12.61 9.34 2.60
C ASP A 30 12.87 8.10 1.70
N PRO A 31 13.30 8.27 0.43
CA PRO A 31 13.58 7.15 -0.47
C PRO A 31 14.52 6.08 0.10
N ARG A 32 15.41 6.45 1.03
CA ARG A 32 16.30 5.52 1.73
C ARG A 32 15.54 4.50 2.59
N ILE A 33 14.34 4.83 3.08
CA ILE A 33 13.46 3.89 3.79
C ILE A 33 13.03 2.76 2.85
N LEU A 34 12.60 3.09 1.63
CA LEU A 34 12.21 2.09 0.63
C LEU A 34 13.40 1.22 0.21
N GLN A 35 14.60 1.81 0.14
CA GLN A 35 15.83 1.08 -0.20
C GLN A 35 16.23 0.06 0.88
N ASP A 36 15.90 0.32 2.15
CA ASP A 36 16.23 -0.56 3.29
C ASP A 36 15.08 -1.52 3.65
N ALA A 37 13.91 -1.35 3.05
CA ALA A 37 12.70 -2.09 3.39
C ALA A 37 12.37 -3.21 2.40
N VAL A 38 11.66 -4.21 2.89
CA VAL A 38 10.83 -5.09 2.08
C VAL A 38 9.56 -4.32 1.73
N VAL A 39 9.42 -3.95 0.45
CA VAL A 39 8.28 -3.16 -0.04
C VAL A 39 7.22 -4.08 -0.63
N VAL A 40 6.01 -4.01 -0.08
CA VAL A 40 4.81 -4.67 -0.58
C VAL A 40 3.84 -3.59 -1.05
N VAL A 41 3.23 -3.76 -2.21
CA VAL A 41 2.25 -2.82 -2.76
C VAL A 41 0.85 -3.45 -2.80
N ASP A 42 -0.21 -2.68 -2.91
CA ASP A 42 -1.53 -3.24 -3.22
C ASP A 42 -1.68 -3.61 -4.71
N ASP A 43 -1.31 -2.70 -5.60
CA ASP A 43 -1.20 -2.89 -7.04
C ASP A 43 0.11 -2.29 -7.57
N VAL A 44 0.81 -3.03 -8.42
CA VAL A 44 2.14 -2.64 -8.91
C VAL A 44 2.06 -1.44 -9.85
N GLU A 45 1.08 -1.41 -10.76
CA GLU A 45 0.97 -0.35 -11.75
C GLU A 45 0.53 0.96 -11.09
N GLN A 46 -0.44 0.91 -10.18
CA GLN A 46 -0.90 2.08 -9.43
C GLN A 46 0.16 2.62 -8.47
N ALA A 47 0.91 1.74 -7.78
CA ALA A 47 2.00 2.17 -6.90
C ALA A 47 3.11 2.88 -7.68
N ILE A 48 3.50 2.36 -8.84
CA ILE A 48 4.49 2.99 -9.73
C ILE A 48 4.00 4.35 -10.24
N HIS A 49 2.70 4.48 -10.51
CA HIS A 49 2.11 5.72 -11.02
C HIS A 49 1.99 6.80 -9.94
N SER A 50 1.46 6.45 -8.76
CA SER A 50 0.99 7.42 -7.77
C SER A 50 1.23 7.05 -6.30
N GLY A 51 1.57 5.79 -6.00
CA GLY A 51 1.87 5.33 -4.64
C GLY A 51 3.24 5.80 -4.14
N GLU A 52 3.64 5.43 -2.93
CA GLU A 52 4.87 5.87 -2.28
C GLU A 52 6.14 5.64 -3.12
N VAL A 53 6.19 4.58 -3.92
CA VAL A 53 7.34 4.27 -4.79
C VAL A 53 7.47 5.17 -6.03
N ASN A 54 6.44 5.94 -6.41
CA ASN A 54 6.39 6.67 -7.69
C ASN A 54 7.55 7.66 -7.88
N VAL A 55 7.82 8.50 -6.88
CA VAL A 55 8.85 9.55 -6.98
C VAL A 55 10.26 8.96 -6.95
N PRO A 56 10.60 8.04 -6.02
CA PRO A 56 11.89 7.35 -6.02
C PRO A 56 12.18 6.61 -7.33
N ILE A 57 11.17 5.96 -7.92
CA ILE A 57 11.31 5.29 -9.23
C ILE A 57 11.60 6.31 -10.34
N ARG A 58 10.79 7.37 -10.42
CA ARG A 58 10.96 8.41 -11.45
C ARG A 58 12.33 9.11 -11.36
N ASN A 59 12.87 9.24 -10.16
CA ASN A 59 14.16 9.87 -9.91
C ASN A 59 15.35 8.88 -10.00
N GLY A 60 15.12 7.60 -10.29
CA GLY A 60 16.18 6.58 -10.37
C GLY A 60 16.77 6.17 -9.01
N GLN A 61 16.09 6.48 -7.91
CA GLN A 61 16.50 6.14 -6.53
C GLN A 61 15.96 4.78 -6.08
N TYR A 62 14.99 4.23 -6.80
CA TYR A 62 14.38 2.93 -6.57
C TYR A 62 14.05 2.28 -7.92
N SER A 63 14.04 0.95 -7.98
CA SER A 63 13.72 0.21 -9.20
C SER A 63 12.40 -0.54 -9.03
N PRO A 64 11.50 -0.57 -10.02
CA PRO A 64 10.28 -1.37 -9.97
C PRO A 64 10.53 -2.84 -9.62
N GLY A 65 11.65 -3.41 -10.08
CA GLY A 65 12.03 -4.79 -9.78
C GLY A 65 12.40 -5.06 -8.32
N ARG A 66 12.48 -4.03 -7.47
CA ARG A 66 12.71 -4.17 -6.02
C ARG A 66 11.42 -4.31 -5.20
N ILE A 67 10.25 -4.08 -5.82
CA ILE A 67 8.96 -4.36 -5.19
C ILE A 67 8.90 -5.87 -4.93
N ALA A 68 8.83 -6.27 -3.66
CA ALA A 68 8.96 -7.66 -3.26
C ALA A 68 7.72 -8.47 -3.68
N ALA A 69 6.53 -7.90 -3.43
CA ALA A 69 5.25 -8.56 -3.70
C ALA A 69 4.14 -7.53 -3.86
N HIS A 70 3.04 -7.95 -4.49
CA HIS A 70 1.76 -7.31 -4.23
C HIS A 70 1.04 -8.03 -3.08
N LEU A 71 0.17 -7.33 -2.35
CA LEU A 71 -0.40 -7.78 -1.08
C LEU A 71 -1.13 -9.12 -1.20
N GLY A 72 -1.82 -9.35 -2.32
CA GLY A 72 -2.50 -10.62 -2.62
C GLY A 72 -1.55 -11.82 -2.79
N GLU A 73 -0.28 -11.63 -3.18
CA GLU A 73 0.71 -12.72 -3.17
C GLU A 73 1.08 -13.13 -1.76
N VAL A 74 1.24 -12.15 -0.86
CA VAL A 74 1.57 -12.38 0.55
C VAL A 74 0.42 -13.07 1.27
N ILE A 75 -0.82 -12.56 1.12
CA ILE A 75 -2.03 -13.13 1.74
C ILE A 75 -2.24 -14.58 1.31
N CYS A 76 -2.03 -14.89 0.01
CA CYS A 76 -2.20 -16.25 -0.51
C CYS A 76 -0.98 -17.16 -0.27
N GLY A 77 0.05 -16.71 0.46
CA GLY A 77 1.26 -17.49 0.73
C GLY A 77 2.13 -17.78 -0.51
N ARG A 78 1.94 -17.05 -1.60
CA ARG A 78 2.73 -17.20 -2.84
C ARG A 78 4.09 -16.51 -2.74
N LYS A 79 4.18 -15.46 -1.93
CA LYS A 79 5.43 -14.78 -1.58
C LYS A 79 5.51 -14.55 -0.07
N PRO A 80 6.72 -14.52 0.52
CA PRO A 80 6.87 -14.20 1.92
C PRO A 80 6.50 -12.74 2.19
N GLY A 81 5.99 -12.49 3.40
CA GLY A 81 5.97 -11.14 3.98
C GLY A 81 7.33 -10.81 4.59
N ARG A 82 7.33 -10.44 5.87
CA ARG A 82 8.56 -10.35 6.67
C ARG A 82 9.24 -11.71 6.78
N SER A 83 10.54 -11.77 6.45
CA SER A 83 11.33 -13.01 6.52
C SER A 83 12.30 -13.02 7.70
N ARG A 84 12.72 -11.85 8.17
CA ARG A 84 13.61 -11.70 9.34
C ARG A 84 13.07 -10.66 10.33
N PRO A 85 13.26 -10.85 11.65
CA PRO A 85 12.73 -9.96 12.67
C PRO A 85 13.15 -8.49 12.50
N GLU A 86 14.39 -8.25 12.09
CA GLU A 86 15.01 -6.92 12.00
C GLU A 86 14.64 -6.13 10.74
N GLU A 87 13.97 -6.75 9.76
CA GLU A 87 13.65 -6.10 8.48
C GLU A 87 12.77 -4.86 8.68
N ILE A 88 13.02 -3.81 7.91
CA ILE A 88 12.01 -2.76 7.76
C ILE A 88 11.03 -3.27 6.71
N THR A 89 9.74 -3.03 6.91
CA THR A 89 8.70 -3.39 5.94
C THR A 89 7.86 -2.17 5.63
N VAL A 90 7.55 -1.96 4.36
CA VAL A 90 6.66 -0.89 3.90
C VAL A 90 5.53 -1.53 3.12
N PHE A 91 4.31 -1.23 3.51
CA PHE A 91 3.14 -1.43 2.67
C PHE A 91 2.78 -0.11 2.00
N ASP A 92 2.84 -0.07 0.68
CA ASP A 92 2.48 1.08 -0.16
C ASP A 92 1.06 0.86 -0.70
N SER A 93 0.11 1.65 -0.22
CA SER A 93 -1.31 1.53 -0.48
C SER A 93 -1.79 2.68 -1.37
N THR A 94 -2.40 2.33 -2.50
CA THR A 94 -3.01 3.27 -3.45
C THR A 94 -4.54 3.22 -3.46
N GLY A 95 -5.12 2.13 -2.94
CA GLY A 95 -6.56 1.90 -2.88
C GLY A 95 -7.09 1.24 -4.15
N LEU A 96 -7.77 0.10 -3.97
CA LEU A 96 -8.26 -0.72 -5.09
C LEU A 96 -9.79 -0.79 -5.06
N ALA A 97 -10.43 -0.61 -6.22
CA ALA A 97 -11.89 -0.71 -6.35
C ALA A 97 -12.47 -2.06 -5.89
N ILE A 98 -11.67 -3.14 -5.95
CA ILE A 98 -12.07 -4.45 -5.43
C ILE A 98 -12.31 -4.44 -3.91
N GLN A 99 -11.58 -3.59 -3.18
CA GLN A 99 -11.74 -3.41 -1.73
C GLN A 99 -13.08 -2.71 -1.44
N ASP A 100 -13.41 -1.67 -2.21
CA ASP A 100 -14.68 -0.96 -2.08
C ASP A 100 -15.88 -1.86 -2.38
N ILE A 101 -15.83 -2.62 -3.47
CA ILE A 101 -16.92 -3.54 -3.85
C ILE A 101 -17.09 -4.64 -2.80
N ALA A 102 -15.99 -5.20 -2.26
CA ALA A 102 -16.05 -6.20 -1.21
C ALA A 102 -16.71 -5.64 0.07
N ALA A 103 -16.31 -4.43 0.50
CA ALA A 103 -16.91 -3.76 1.64
C ALA A 103 -18.39 -3.40 1.40
N ALA A 104 -18.71 -2.86 0.22
CA ALA A 104 -20.07 -2.49 -0.16
C ALA A 104 -20.99 -3.71 -0.18
N ARG A 105 -20.50 -4.85 -0.67
CA ARG A 105 -21.25 -6.11 -0.67
C ARG A 105 -21.58 -6.57 0.76
N PHE A 106 -20.58 -6.54 1.65
CA PHE A 106 -20.78 -6.89 3.05
C PHE A 106 -21.84 -5.99 3.71
N VAL A 107 -21.71 -4.66 3.55
CA VAL A 107 -22.66 -3.69 4.10
C VAL A 107 -24.07 -3.91 3.52
N TYR A 108 -24.17 -4.14 2.21
CA TYR A 108 -25.44 -4.39 1.55
C TYR A 108 -26.16 -5.64 2.09
N ASP A 109 -25.44 -6.75 2.22
CA ASP A 109 -26.00 -8.00 2.75
C ASP A 109 -26.43 -7.85 4.21
N GLU A 110 -25.66 -7.11 5.02
CA GLU A 110 -25.98 -6.83 6.41
C GLU A 110 -27.23 -5.94 6.56
N CYS A 111 -27.34 -4.88 5.75
CA CYS A 111 -28.53 -4.04 5.70
C CYS A 111 -29.78 -4.86 5.32
N ARG A 112 -29.66 -5.78 4.35
CA ARG A 112 -30.76 -6.69 3.98
C ARG A 112 -31.14 -7.64 5.11
N ARG A 113 -30.16 -8.17 5.84
CA ARG A 113 -30.38 -9.10 6.96
C ARG A 113 -31.07 -8.43 8.15
N THR A 114 -30.73 -7.18 8.42
CA THR A 114 -31.17 -6.43 9.60
C THR A 114 -32.33 -5.47 9.34
N GLY A 115 -32.76 -5.33 8.08
CA GLY A 115 -33.88 -4.47 7.70
C GLY A 115 -33.54 -2.97 7.63
N HIS A 116 -32.27 -2.62 7.38
CA HIS A 116 -31.84 -1.23 7.20
C HIS A 116 -31.86 -0.81 5.71
N GLY A 117 -32.14 0.48 5.48
CA GLY A 117 -32.14 1.11 4.15
C GLY A 117 -33.53 1.45 3.60
N VAL A 118 -33.56 2.19 2.49
CA VAL A 118 -34.80 2.62 1.81
C VAL A 118 -34.78 2.13 0.36
N ARG A 119 -35.88 1.55 -0.12
CA ARG A 119 -36.02 1.10 -1.50
C ARG A 119 -36.52 2.25 -2.38
N MET A 120 -35.76 2.57 -3.43
CA MET A 120 -36.14 3.56 -4.45
C MET A 120 -36.45 2.86 -5.78
N ARG A 121 -37.32 3.45 -6.62
CA ARG A 121 -37.50 3.05 -8.02
C ARG A 121 -36.72 4.03 -8.88
N PHE A 122 -35.78 3.51 -9.64
CA PHE A 122 -35.00 4.27 -10.63
C PHE A 122 -35.62 4.13 -12.01
#